data_AF-A0A3D5ZPH2-F1
#
_entry.id   AF-A0A3D5ZPH2-F1
#
_cell.length_a   1.000
_cell.length_b   1.000
_cell.length_c   1.000
_cell.angle_alpha   90.00
_cell.angle_beta   90.00
_cell.angle_gamma   90.00
#
_symmetry.space_group_name_H-M   'P 1'
#
loop_
_entity.id
_entity.type
_entity.pdbx_description
1 polymer ?
#
loop_
_entity_poly.entity_id
_entity_poly.type
_entity_poly.pdbx_seq_one_letter_code
_entity_poly.pdbx_strand_id
1 'polypeptide(L)'
;AAKRGLPNLDDIGALMKITDDKNIGVFARNDVMNDVEVTARRDVAVQTFVAAMQIEAATAREMYTKQIAPDAVSYLNELVKLAARKASINM
;
A
#
# COMPACT_ATOMS: atom_id res chain seq x y z
N ALA A 1 -19.17 -15.11 -5.15
CA ALA A 1 -19.39 -14.31 -3.93
C ALA A 1 -20.58 -13.36 -4.08
N ALA A 2 -20.53 -12.39 -5.01
CA ALA A 2 -21.58 -11.37 -5.19
C ALA A 2 -23.01 -11.93 -5.39
N LYS A 3 -23.18 -12.99 -6.19
CA LYS A 3 -24.48 -13.67 -6.38
C LYS A 3 -25.11 -14.21 -5.09
N ARG A 4 -24.32 -14.40 -4.02
CA ARG A 4 -24.75 -14.89 -2.71
C ARG A 4 -24.85 -13.76 -1.66
N GLY A 5 -24.67 -12.51 -2.04
CA GLY A 5 -24.64 -11.36 -1.12
C GLY A 5 -23.42 -11.34 -0.20
N LEU A 6 -22.38 -12.14 -0.48
CA LEU A 6 -21.16 -12.15 0.33
C LEU A 6 -20.32 -10.91 0.00
N PRO A 7 -19.99 -10.07 1.00
CA PRO A 7 -19.22 -8.87 0.79
C PRO A 7 -17.78 -9.22 0.36
N ASN A 8 -17.27 -8.45 -0.60
CA ASN A 8 -15.87 -8.45 -1.00
C ASN A 8 -15.35 -7.03 -0.75
N LEU A 9 -14.60 -6.86 0.33
CA LEU A 9 -14.16 -5.56 0.82
C LEU A 9 -12.64 -5.50 0.69
N ASP A 10 -12.13 -4.32 0.39
CA ASP A 10 -10.72 -3.99 0.55
C ASP A 10 -10.37 -3.77 2.03
N ASP A 11 -9.10 -3.56 2.33
CA ASP A 11 -8.61 -3.47 3.71
C ASP A 11 -9.33 -2.37 4.50
N ILE A 12 -9.50 -1.19 3.90
CA ILE A 12 -10.24 -0.07 4.51
C ILE A 12 -11.71 -0.41 4.67
N GLY A 13 -12.36 -0.96 3.63
CA GLY A 13 -13.75 -1.38 3.70
C GLY A 13 -14.00 -2.39 4.81
N ALA A 14 -13.06 -3.31 5.05
CA ALA A 14 -13.11 -4.27 6.14
C ALA A 14 -12.96 -3.59 7.52
N LEU A 15 -12.01 -2.67 7.67
CA LEU A 15 -11.83 -1.92 8.93
C LEU A 15 -13.06 -1.09 9.29
N MET A 16 -13.66 -0.40 8.32
CA MET A 16 -14.87 0.41 8.55
C MET A 16 -16.07 -0.44 9.00
N LYS A 17 -16.09 -1.73 8.68
CA LYS A 17 -17.14 -2.66 9.09
C LYS A 17 -17.02 -3.15 10.52
N ILE A 18 -15.90 -2.94 11.20
CA ILE A 18 -15.72 -3.35 12.60
C ILE A 18 -16.74 -2.66 13.53
N THR A 19 -17.12 -1.42 13.20
CA THR A 19 -18.12 -0.62 13.92
C THR A 19 -19.55 -0.79 13.41
N ASP A 20 -19.85 -1.80 12.59
CA ASP A 20 -21.25 -2.13 12.27
C ASP A 20 -21.96 -2.64 13.55
N ASP A 21 -23.21 -2.25 13.77
CA ASP A 21 -24.01 -2.60 14.96
C ASP A 21 -24.02 -4.11 15.27
N LYS A 22 -24.04 -4.93 14.21
CA LYS A 22 -23.97 -6.40 14.33
C LYS A 22 -22.68 -6.84 15.05
N ASN A 23 -21.56 -6.24 14.70
CA ASN A 23 -20.24 -6.61 15.18
C ASN A 23 -20.02 -6.05 16.59
N ILE A 24 -20.39 -4.79 16.84
CA ILE A 24 -20.41 -4.22 18.19
C ILE A 24 -21.27 -5.09 19.12
N GLY A 25 -22.45 -5.50 18.66
CA GLY A 25 -23.33 -6.38 19.42
C GLY A 25 -22.74 -7.75 19.73
N VAL A 26 -21.87 -8.30 18.87
CA VAL A 26 -21.14 -9.54 19.19
C VAL A 26 -20.11 -9.30 20.29
N PHE A 27 -19.35 -8.21 20.21
CA PHE A 27 -18.33 -7.90 21.22
C PHE A 27 -18.95 -7.58 22.59
N ALA A 28 -20.02 -6.79 22.61
CA ALA A 28 -20.73 -6.43 23.83
C ALA A 28 -21.40 -7.65 24.50
N ARG A 29 -22.04 -8.54 23.71
CA ARG A 29 -22.67 -9.76 24.26
C ARG A 29 -21.68 -10.72 24.92
N ASN A 30 -20.43 -10.73 24.46
CA ASN A 30 -19.38 -11.58 25.02
C ASN A 30 -18.54 -10.87 26.09
N ASP A 31 -18.93 -9.65 26.50
CA ASP A 31 -18.21 -8.82 27.47
C ASP A 31 -16.73 -8.60 27.10
N VAL A 32 -16.45 -8.48 25.80
CA VAL A 32 -15.09 -8.31 25.27
C VAL A 32 -14.76 -6.84 25.12
N MET A 33 -15.66 -6.06 24.51
CA MET A 33 -15.51 -4.63 24.26
C MET A 33 -16.85 -3.92 24.19
N ASN A 34 -16.88 -2.64 24.57
CA ASN A 34 -17.99 -1.73 24.36
C ASN A 34 -17.85 -0.91 23.06
N ASP A 35 -18.89 -0.17 22.68
CA ASP A 35 -18.94 0.63 21.44
C ASP A 35 -17.78 1.63 21.28
N VAL A 36 -17.44 2.31 22.38
CA VAL A 36 -16.35 3.29 22.41
C VAL A 36 -15.00 2.62 22.14
N GLU A 37 -14.77 1.45 22.75
CA GLU A 37 -13.54 0.67 22.57
C GLU A 37 -13.43 0.09 21.16
N VAL A 38 -14.53 -0.40 20.58
CA VAL A 38 -14.55 -0.92 19.21
C VAL A 38 -14.23 0.20 18.21
N THR A 39 -14.81 1.39 18.42
CA THR A 39 -14.54 2.57 17.60
C THR A 39 -13.09 3.03 17.71
N ALA A 40 -12.56 3.12 18.93
CA ALA A 40 -11.16 3.47 19.16
C ALA A 40 -10.19 2.50 18.47
N ARG A 41 -10.49 1.18 18.50
CA ARG A 41 -9.67 0.18 17.81
C ARG A 41 -9.71 0.32 16.30
N ARG A 42 -10.89 0.61 15.72
CA ARG A 42 -10.99 0.91 14.29
C ARG A 42 -10.08 2.08 13.93
N ASP A 43 -10.14 3.17 14.69
CA ASP A 43 -9.39 4.39 14.40
C ASP A 43 -7.87 4.15 14.47
N VAL A 44 -7.40 3.44 15.50
CA VAL A 44 -5.99 3.06 15.61
C VAL A 44 -5.55 2.16 14.45
N ALA A 45 -6.39 1.21 14.02
CA ALA A 45 -6.08 0.33 12.90
C ALA A 45 -5.99 1.12 11.58
N VAL A 46 -6.94 2.03 11.33
CA VAL A 46 -6.91 2.91 10.15
C VAL A 46 -5.67 3.81 10.17
N GLN A 47 -5.35 4.41 11.31
CA GLN A 47 -4.16 5.25 11.45
C GLN A 47 -2.87 4.46 11.15
N THR A 48 -2.78 3.23 11.65
CA THR A 48 -1.63 2.34 11.42
C THR A 48 -1.50 1.97 9.95
N PHE A 49 -2.61 1.64 9.29
CA PHE A 49 -2.64 1.37 7.85
C PHE A 49 -2.13 2.56 7.05
N VAL A 50 -2.65 3.76 7.33
CA VAL A 50 -2.25 5.00 6.63
C VAL A 50 -0.76 5.30 6.86
N ALA A 51 -0.28 5.14 8.09
CA ALA A 51 1.13 5.36 8.42
C ALA A 51 2.06 4.39 7.66
N ALA A 52 1.70 3.10 7.61
CA ALA A 52 2.46 2.09 6.87
C ALA A 52 2.52 2.43 5.38
N MET A 53 1.37 2.70 4.76
CA MET A 53 1.29 3.08 3.34
C MET A 53 2.12 4.33 3.02
N GLN A 54 2.12 5.32 3.92
CA GLN A 54 2.93 6.54 3.74
C GLN A 54 4.43 6.25 3.78
N ILE A 55 4.88 5.43 4.72
CA ILE A 55 6.29 5.04 4.84
C ILE A 55 6.72 4.27 3.58
N GLU A 56 5.93 3.29 3.16
CA GLU A 56 6.21 2.50 1.95
C GLU A 56 6.32 3.38 0.70
N ALA A 57 5.36 4.30 0.51
CA ALA A 57 5.37 5.21 -0.62
C ALA A 57 6.59 6.16 -0.59
N ALA A 58 6.92 6.70 0.59
CA ALA A 58 8.06 7.60 0.76
C ALA A 58 9.39 6.88 0.50
N THR A 59 9.58 5.70 1.07
CA THR A 59 10.77 4.88 0.87
C THR A 59 10.90 4.43 -0.58
N ALA A 60 9.82 3.96 -1.22
CA ALA A 60 9.83 3.57 -2.63
C ALA A 60 10.21 4.76 -3.53
N ARG A 61 9.66 5.95 -3.26
CA ARG A 61 10.02 7.18 -3.99
C ARG A 61 11.50 7.53 -3.80
N GLU A 62 12.00 7.41 -2.58
CA GLU A 62 13.40 7.70 -2.27
C GLU A 62 14.34 6.73 -3.02
N MET A 63 14.08 5.42 -2.94
CA MET A 63 14.82 4.39 -3.67
C MET A 63 14.79 4.65 -5.18
N TYR A 64 13.61 4.96 -5.73
CA TYR A 64 13.46 5.26 -7.14
C TYR A 64 14.32 6.45 -7.57
N THR A 65 14.23 7.55 -6.82
CA THR A 65 14.87 8.82 -7.19
C THR A 65 16.39 8.77 -7.01
N LYS A 66 16.88 8.09 -5.97
CA LYS A 66 18.30 8.12 -5.60
C LYS A 66 19.10 6.93 -6.15
N GLN A 67 18.46 5.80 -6.41
CA GLN A 67 19.15 4.56 -6.78
C GLN A 67 18.70 4.11 -8.18
N ILE A 68 17.41 3.79 -8.34
CA ILE A 68 16.92 3.12 -9.56
C ILE A 68 17.03 4.02 -10.79
N ALA A 69 16.51 5.25 -10.73
CA ALA A 69 16.50 6.13 -11.90
C ALA A 69 17.91 6.57 -12.35
N PRO A 70 18.82 6.99 -11.44
CA PRO A 70 20.20 7.31 -11.83
C PRO A 70 20.93 6.12 -12.46
N ASP A 71 20.81 4.92 -11.89
CA ASP A 71 21.49 3.72 -12.38
C ASP A 71 20.97 3.31 -13.76
N ALA A 72 19.65 3.35 -13.95
CA ALA A 72 19.03 3.08 -15.25
C ALA A 72 19.52 4.06 -16.34
N VAL A 73 19.59 5.36 -16.01
CA VAL A 73 20.10 6.39 -16.93
C VAL A 73 21.60 6.19 -17.20
N SER A 74 22.39 5.84 -16.19
CA SER A 74 23.82 5.56 -16.35
C SER A 74 24.05 4.42 -17.35
N TYR A 75 23.34 3.30 -17.17
CA TYR A 75 23.47 2.16 -18.07
C TYR A 75 22.97 2.48 -19.48
N LEU A 76 21.87 3.22 -19.61
CA LEU A 76 21.39 3.68 -20.91
C LEU A 76 22.46 4.51 -21.65
N ASN A 77 23.17 5.39 -20.94
CA ASN A 77 24.25 6.18 -21.51
C ASN A 77 25.42 5.31 -21.98
N GLU A 78 25.76 4.23 -21.27
CA GLU A 78 26.79 3.28 -21.71
C GLU A 78 26.39 2.58 -23.02
N LEU A 79 25.14 2.12 -23.12
CA LEU A 79 24.61 1.49 -24.33
C LEU A 79 24.63 2.46 -25.52
N VAL A 80 24.22 3.71 -25.32
CA VAL A 80 24.25 4.75 -26.37
C VAL A 80 25.68 5.01 -26.83
N LYS A 81 26.64 5.13 -25.90
CA LYS A 81 28.07 5.29 -26.25
C LYS A 81 28.60 4.11 -27.05
N LEU A 82 28.23 2.88 -26.69
CA LEU A 82 28.63 1.68 -27.42
C LEU A 82 28.05 1.67 -28.85
N ALA A 83 26.76 1.99 -28.99
CA ALA A 83 26.09 2.07 -30.29
C ALA A 83 26.73 3.14 -31.20
N ALA A 84 27.02 4.33 -30.65
CA ALA A 84 27.70 5.40 -31.38
C ALA A 84 29.10 4.99 -31.84
N ARG A 85 29.89 4.34 -30.97
CA ARG A 85 31.21 3.80 -31.32
C ARG A 85 31.13 2.78 -32.45
N LYS A 86 30.19 1.84 -32.38
CA LYS A 86 29.98 0.86 -33.46
C LYS A 86 29.66 1.54 -34.79
N ALA A 87 28.80 2.56 -34.78
CA ALA A 87 28.47 3.32 -35.97
C ALA A 87 29.69 4.02 -36.58
N SER A 88 30.59 4.57 -35.75
CA SER A 88 31.81 5.23 -36.22
C SER A 88 32.87 4.29 -36.82
N ILE A 89 32.81 2.98 -36.53
CA ILE A 89 33.76 1.97 -37.06
C ILE A 89 33.29 1.44 -38.43
N ASN A 90 31.98 1.47 -38.70
CA ASN A 90 31.38 0.96 -39.94
C ASN A 90 31.31 2.00 -41.07
N MET A 91 31.97 3.16 -40.91
CA MET A 91 32.13 4.21 -41.92
C MET A 91 33.58 4.28 -42.37
#